data_AF-A0A2G9P9E3-F1
#
_entry.id   AF-A0A2G9P9E3-F1
#
_cell.length_a   1.000
_cell.length_b   1.000
_cell.length_c   1.000
_cell.angle_alpha   90.00
_cell.angle_beta   90.00
_cell.angle_gamma   90.00
#
_symmetry.space_group_name_H-M   'P 1'
#
loop_
_entity.id
_entity.type
_entity.pdbx_description
1 polymer ?
#
loop_
_entity_poly.entity_id
_entity_poly.type
_entity_poly.pdbx_seq_one_letter_code
_entity_poly.pdbx_strand_id
1 'polypeptide(L)'
;MSDSHVKSIAKSISWRFVATLTTFFLVFIFTRKMTLALSVSALELFLTLVIYYAHERVWARINFFDTVYFTFSPPALAAPMLVEEEDV
;
A
#
# COMPACT_ATOMS: atom_id res chain seq x y z
N MET A 1 11.90 22.01 13.14
CA MET A 1 12.14 20.95 12.14
C MET A 1 11.82 19.57 12.74
N SER A 2 10.57 19.31 13.14
CA SER A 2 10.24 18.03 13.81
C SER A 2 8.72 17.80 13.85
N ASP A 3 8.03 17.69 12.72
CA ASP A 3 6.57 17.54 12.80
C ASP A 3 5.81 16.90 11.62
N SER A 4 6.45 16.04 10.80
CA SER A 4 5.70 15.27 9.78
C SER A 4 5.50 13.80 10.16
N HIS A 5 6.49 13.14 10.76
CA HIS A 5 6.43 11.70 11.06
C HIS A 5 5.40 11.36 12.14
N VAL A 6 5.35 12.14 13.22
CA VAL A 6 4.40 11.90 14.34
C VAL A 6 2.95 12.11 13.88
N LYS A 7 2.68 13.13 13.07
CA LYS A 7 1.35 13.39 12.50
C LYS A 7 0.88 12.27 11.58
N SER A 8 1.78 11.71 10.77
CA SER A 8 1.45 10.60 9.86
C SER A 8 1.10 9.32 10.62
N ILE A 9 1.85 9.00 11.69
CA ILE A 9 1.57 7.86 12.56
C ILE A 9 0.23 8.06 13.29
N ALA A 10 0.00 9.23 13.89
CA ALA A 10 -1.24 9.54 14.58
C ALA A 10 -2.47 9.46 13.65
N LYS A 11 -2.31 9.91 12.39
CA LYS A 11 -3.35 9.80 11.36
C LYS A 11 -3.64 8.34 11.00
N SER A 12 -2.61 7.52 10.81
CA SER A 12 -2.76 6.09 10.51
C SER A 12 -3.46 5.34 11.65
N ILE A 13 -3.12 5.66 12.89
CA ILE A 13 -3.74 5.06 14.07
C ILE A 13 -5.21 5.49 14.16
N SER A 14 -5.50 6.78 13.99
CA SER A 14 -6.88 7.28 14.00
C SER A 14 -7.74 6.60 12.94
N TRP A 15 -7.22 6.42 11.73
CA TRP A 15 -7.91 5.71 10.66
C TRP A 15 -8.22 4.25 11.03
N ARG A 16 -7.29 3.56 11.69
CA ARG A 16 -7.49 2.17 12.13
C ARG A 16 -8.54 2.03 13.22
N PHE A 17 -8.57 2.97 14.17
CA PHE A 17 -9.63 3.00 15.17
C PHE A 17 -11.00 3.22 14.54
N VAL A 18 -11.11 4.20 13.63
CA VAL A 18 -12.37 4.49 12.94
C VAL A 18 -12.87 3.29 12.12
N ALA A 19 -11.99 2.61 11.39
CA ALA A 19 -12.35 1.42 10.61
C ALA A 19 -12.91 0.30 11.50
N THR A 20 -12.17 -0.08 12.55
CA THR A 20 -12.57 -1.16 13.47
C THR A 20 -13.87 -0.82 14.21
N LEU A 21 -14.01 0.43 14.67
CA LEU A 21 -15.23 0.90 15.34
C LEU A 21 -16.42 0.87 14.39
N THR A 22 -16.26 1.31 13.15
CA THR A 22 -17.34 1.33 12.15
C THR A 22 -17.85 -0.09 11.90
N THR A 23 -16.95 -1.05 11.66
CA THR A 23 -17.33 -2.46 11.46
C THR A 23 -18.03 -3.03 12.68
N PHE A 24 -17.50 -2.77 13.89
CA PHE A 24 -18.11 -3.21 15.13
C PHE A 24 -19.54 -2.67 15.29
N PHE A 25 -19.73 -1.35 15.12
CA PHE A 25 -21.05 -0.72 15.23
C PHE A 25 -22.01 -1.22 14.16
N LEU A 26 -21.56 -1.39 12.93
CA LEU A 26 -22.39 -1.87 11.83
C LEU A 26 -22.89 -3.29 12.16
N VAL A 27 -22.01 -4.21 12.52
CA VAL A 27 -22.39 -5.57 12.92
C VAL A 27 -23.30 -5.57 14.16
N PHE A 28 -23.01 -4.72 15.14
CA PHE A 28 -23.81 -4.59 16.35
C PHE A 28 -25.22 -4.06 16.07
N ILE A 29 -25.38 -3.04 15.22
CA ILE A 29 -26.68 -2.46 14.88
C ILE A 29 -27.57 -3.49 14.17
N PHE A 30 -27.00 -4.25 13.23
CA PHE A 30 -27.76 -5.24 12.47
C PHE A 30 -28.07 -6.51 13.29
N THR A 31 -27.13 -7.00 14.09
CA THR A 31 -27.28 -8.27 14.80
C THR A 31 -27.83 -8.11 16.22
N ARG A 32 -27.62 -6.95 16.86
CA ARG A 32 -27.84 -6.67 18.29
C ARG A 32 -27.16 -7.65 19.25
N LYS A 33 -26.15 -8.39 18.80
CA LYS A 33 -25.37 -9.35 19.59
C LYS A 33 -23.93 -8.88 19.72
N MET A 34 -23.50 -8.57 20.94
CA MET A 34 -22.11 -8.12 21.20
C MET A 34 -21.07 -9.18 20.89
N THR A 35 -21.36 -10.45 21.17
CA THR A 35 -20.44 -11.57 20.88
C THR A 35 -20.13 -11.68 19.39
N LEU A 36 -21.12 -11.46 18.53
CA LEU A 36 -20.94 -11.50 17.07
C LEU A 36 -20.20 -10.26 16.58
N ALA A 37 -20.54 -9.07 17.07
CA ALA A 37 -19.84 -7.82 16.73
C ALA A 37 -18.35 -7.89 17.07
N LEU A 38 -17.99 -8.36 18.27
CA LEU A 38 -16.60 -8.55 18.67
C LEU A 38 -15.86 -9.55 17.77
N SER A 39 -16.49 -10.70 17.50
CA SER A 39 -15.89 -11.75 16.68
C SER A 39 -15.62 -11.26 15.26
N VAL A 40 -16.55 -10.53 14.66
CA VAL A 40 -16.39 -9.99 13.30
C VAL A 40 -15.33 -8.89 13.25
N SER A 41 -15.30 -7.97 14.22
CA SER A 41 -14.25 -6.94 14.26
C SER A 41 -12.86 -7.54 14.49
N ALA A 42 -12.74 -8.62 15.28
CA ALA A 42 -11.48 -9.33 15.44
C ALA A 42 -11.06 -10.03 14.14
N LEU A 43 -12.02 -10.62 13.44
CA LEU A 43 -11.81 -11.27 12.15
C LEU A 43 -11.44 -10.27 11.05
N GLU A 44 -11.97 -9.05 11.05
CA GLU A 44 -11.59 -7.96 10.14
C GLU A 44 -10.09 -7.64 10.20
N LEU A 45 -9.56 -7.52 11.43
CA LEU A 45 -8.13 -7.28 11.64
C LEU A 45 -7.29 -8.42 11.04
N PHE A 46 -7.73 -9.66 11.25
CA PHE A 46 -7.07 -10.84 10.70
C PHE A 46 -7.17 -10.91 9.17
N LEU A 47 -8.36 -10.68 8.60
CA LEU A 47 -8.58 -10.68 7.15
C LEU A 47 -7.73 -9.62 6.46
N THR A 48 -7.64 -8.42 7.04
CA THR A 48 -6.81 -7.36 6.45
C THR A 48 -5.35 -7.80 6.33
N LEU A 49 -4.81 -8.50 7.34
CA LEU A 49 -3.45 -9.04 7.28
C LEU A 49 -3.32 -10.13 6.22
N VAL A 50 -4.25 -11.09 6.19
CA VAL A 50 -4.24 -12.19 5.22
C VAL A 50 -4.39 -11.68 3.79
N ILE A 51 -5.32 -10.75 3.56
CA ILE A 51 -5.58 -10.14 2.25
C ILE A 51 -4.38 -9.31 1.83
N TYR A 52 -3.79 -8.50 2.71
CA TYR A 52 -2.60 -7.73 2.37
C TYR A 52 -1.45 -8.64 1.94
N TYR A 53 -1.19 -9.69 2.71
CA TYR A 53 -0.18 -10.69 2.37
C TYR A 53 -0.50 -11.41 1.05
N ALA A 54 -1.74 -11.89 0.88
CA ALA A 54 -2.16 -12.55 -0.35
C ALA A 54 -2.06 -11.63 -1.56
N HIS A 55 -2.47 -10.36 -1.42
CA HIS A 55 -2.37 -9.33 -2.44
C HIS A 55 -0.91 -9.13 -2.86
N GLU A 56 0.00 -8.95 -1.91
CA GLU A 56 1.42 -8.81 -2.22
C GLU A 56 2.01 -10.07 -2.88
N ARG A 57 1.60 -11.27 -2.46
CA ARG A 57 1.99 -12.53 -3.11
C ARG A 57 1.44 -12.67 -4.52
N VAL A 58 0.21 -12.21 -4.76
CA VAL A 58 -0.41 -12.18 -6.09
C VAL A 58 0.34 -11.19 -6.99
N TRP A 59 0.64 -9.98 -6.50
CA TRP A 59 1.44 -9.01 -7.24
C TRP A 59 2.86 -9.50 -7.52
N ALA A 60 3.52 -10.15 -6.57
CA ALA A 60 4.84 -10.76 -6.80
C ALA A 60 4.81 -11.86 -7.87
N ARG A 61 3.69 -12.58 -8.02
CA ARG A 61 3.48 -13.51 -9.14
C ARG A 61 3.16 -12.80 -10.46
N ILE A 62 2.61 -11.59 -10.39
CA ILE A 62 2.29 -10.72 -11.53
C ILE A 62 3.43 -9.70 -11.78
N ASN A 63 4.67 -9.97 -11.32
CA ASN A 63 5.89 -9.20 -11.65
C ASN A 63 6.27 -9.31 -13.15
N PHE A 64 5.33 -8.94 -14.02
CA PHE A 64 5.45 -8.73 -15.45
C PHE A 64 5.93 -7.30 -15.77
N PHE A 65 5.86 -6.37 -14.81
CA PHE A 65 6.15 -4.95 -15.07
C PHE A 65 7.63 -4.55 -15.00
N ASP A 66 8.51 -5.34 -14.36
CA ASP A 66 9.95 -5.04 -14.32
C ASP A 66 10.61 -5.05 -15.71
N THR A 67 10.05 -5.81 -16.67
CA THR A 67 10.59 -5.85 -18.05
C THR A 67 10.32 -4.54 -18.81
N VAL A 68 9.28 -3.78 -18.44
CA VAL A 68 8.82 -2.60 -19.20
C VAL A 68 9.59 -1.32 -18.81
N TYR A 69 10.03 -1.18 -17.55
CA TYR A 69 10.84 -0.02 -17.13
C TYR A 69 12.22 0.01 -17.78
N PHE A 70 12.78 -1.15 -18.14
CA PHE A 70 14.04 -1.25 -18.88
C PHE A 70 13.91 -0.76 -20.33
N THR A 71 12.74 -0.91 -20.97
CA THR A 71 12.51 -0.51 -22.36
C THR A 71 12.17 0.98 -22.51
N PHE A 72 11.70 1.62 -21.44
CA PHE A 72 11.33 3.04 -21.43
C PHE A 72 12.36 3.93 -20.70
N SER A 73 13.45 3.36 -20.18
CA SER A 73 14.63 4.13 -19.86
C SER A 73 15.25 4.56 -21.20
N PRO A 74 15.29 5.86 -21.55
CA PRO A 74 16.09 6.29 -22.68
C PRO A 74 17.53 5.85 -22.40
N PRO A 75 18.21 5.17 -23.34
CA PRO A 75 19.63 4.89 -23.20
C PRO A 75 20.37 6.23 -23.28
N ALA A 76 20.46 6.94 -22.15
CA ALA A 76 21.36 8.07 -21.96
C ALA A 76 22.84 7.61 -21.91
N LEU A 77 23.11 6.38 -22.37
CA LEU A 77 24.41 5.78 -22.63
C LEU A 77 24.58 5.42 -24.11
N ALA A 78 23.69 5.86 -25.01
CA ALA A 78 24.01 5.93 -26.43
C ALA A 78 25.09 7.00 -26.62
N ALA A 79 26.33 6.51 -26.76
CA ALA A 79 27.56 7.21 -27.16
C ALA A 79 28.29 8.01 -26.05
N PRO A 80 29.19 7.35 -25.30
CA PRO A 80 30.50 7.94 -25.02
C PRO A 80 31.22 8.27 -26.34
N MET A 81 32.03 9.33 -26.37
CA MET A 81 33.08 9.57 -27.38
C MET A 81 32.62 9.65 -28.85
N LEU A 82 32.05 10.77 -29.35
CA LEU A 82 32.12 11.13 -30.80
C LEU A 82 31.71 12.60 -31.11
N VAL A 83 31.97 13.58 -30.24
CA VAL A 83 31.98 15.01 -30.68
C VAL A 83 33.04 15.78 -29.87
N GLU A 84 34.31 15.41 -30.08
CA GLU A 84 35.34 16.42 -30.33
C GLU A 84 35.39 16.57 -31.86
N GLU A 85 35.58 17.79 -32.37
CA GLU A 85 35.58 18.22 -33.79
C GLU A 85 34.21 18.53 -34.45
N GLU A 86 33.92 19.82 -34.58
CA GLU A 86 33.19 20.56 -35.65
C GLU A 86 32.50 21.79 -34.99
N ASP A 87 33.26 22.82 -34.62
CA ASP A 87 33.52 24.05 -35.40
C ASP A 87 32.33 25.04 -35.49
N VAL A 88 32.68 26.31 -35.25
CA VAL A 88 31.92 27.59 -35.38
C VAL A 88 31.23 28.15 -34.14
#